data_AF-A0A953F4W4-F1
#
_entry.id   AF-A0A953F4W4-F1
#
_cell.length_a   1.000
_cell.length_b   1.000
_cell.length_c   1.000
_cell.angle_alpha   90.00
_cell.angle_beta   90.00
_cell.angle_gamma   90.00
#
_symmetry.space_group_name_H-M   'P 1'
#
loop_
_entity.id
_entity.type
_entity.pdbx_description
1 polymer ?
#
loop_
_entity_poly.entity_id
_entity_poly.type
_entity_poly.pdbx_seq_one_letter_code
_entity_poly.pdbx_strand_id
1 'polypeptide(L)'
;MFDRFIFIALPYAALALFIVGTIYRYRSRGYTVSSISSQFLEGKKLFWGSQPFHWGILFLFFGHLIAFLFPRTILAWNGSPMRLLILEVSSFAFGLCALFGLSMLIYRRLTTRRVQIVTSKMDMVVFGLLLTQLITGLFVAYFSRWGSSWFASIVSPYLKSIFLFDPQTDAMVNACTNSMSLYFHVIGAFLIIALVPFTRFIHFLVYPIQYAWRSYQQVIWNWDRKKIRTTTEPSPGKPSRNN
;
A
#
# COMPACT_ATOMS: atom_id res chain seq x y z
N MET A 1 3.46 -17.05 -24.81
CA MET A 1 4.06 -15.70 -24.96
C MET A 1 3.48 -14.71 -23.96
N PHE A 2 2.14 -14.65 -23.82
CA PHE A 2 1.46 -13.77 -22.88
C PHE A 2 1.81 -14.01 -21.40
N ASP A 3 1.95 -15.28 -20.98
CA ASP A 3 2.32 -15.60 -19.59
C ASP A 3 3.71 -15.09 -19.19
N ARG A 4 4.69 -15.18 -20.09
CA ARG A 4 6.03 -14.62 -19.84
C ARG A 4 5.97 -13.10 -19.65
N PHE A 5 5.11 -12.41 -20.40
CA PHE A 5 4.93 -10.97 -20.20
C PHE A 5 4.37 -10.67 -18.81
N ILE A 6 3.34 -11.40 -18.38
CA ILE A 6 2.65 -11.14 -17.10
C ILE A 6 3.44 -11.58 -15.87
N PHE A 7 4.08 -12.75 -15.93
CA PHE A 7 4.74 -13.33 -14.76
C PHE A 7 6.25 -13.06 -14.71
N ILE A 8 6.82 -12.41 -15.74
CA ILE A 8 8.24 -12.02 -15.74
C ILE A 8 8.36 -10.51 -15.99
N ALA A 9 7.95 -10.04 -17.17
CA ALA A 9 8.21 -8.65 -17.58
C ALA A 9 7.44 -7.63 -16.72
N LEU A 10 6.15 -7.86 -16.45
CA LEU A 10 5.31 -6.98 -15.65
C LEU A 10 5.84 -6.78 -14.21
N PRO A 11 6.23 -7.83 -13.45
CA PRO A 11 6.85 -7.65 -12.14
C PRO A 11 8.08 -6.74 -12.16
N TYR A 12 9.01 -6.95 -13.09
CA TYR A 12 10.21 -6.12 -13.20
C TYR A 12 9.88 -4.68 -13.60
N ALA A 13 8.96 -4.49 -14.56
CA ALA A 13 8.50 -3.16 -14.95
C ALA A 13 7.83 -2.43 -13.78
N ALA A 14 6.97 -3.12 -13.03
CA ALA A 14 6.30 -2.57 -11.86
C ALA A 14 7.29 -2.15 -10.77
N LEU A 15 8.27 -3.00 -10.45
CA LEU A 15 9.34 -2.69 -9.48
C LEU A 15 10.22 -1.54 -9.95
N ALA A 16 10.62 -1.51 -11.22
CA ALA A 16 11.42 -0.43 -11.78
C ALA A 16 10.68 0.91 -11.72
N LEU A 17 9.41 0.95 -12.14
CA LEU A 17 8.56 2.13 -12.05
C LEU A 17 8.39 2.56 -10.60
N PHE A 18 8.10 1.63 -9.70
CA PHE A 18 7.94 1.89 -8.28
C PHE A 18 9.19 2.55 -7.69
N ILE A 19 10.37 1.97 -7.88
CA ILE A 19 11.62 2.46 -7.28
C ILE A 19 12.02 3.81 -7.89
N VAL A 20 12.19 3.85 -9.22
CA VAL A 20 12.69 5.04 -9.93
C VAL A 20 11.68 6.19 -9.81
N GLY A 21 10.40 5.91 -10.02
CA GLY A 21 9.33 6.90 -9.93
C GLY A 21 9.19 7.47 -8.52
N THR A 22 9.33 6.64 -7.49
CA THR A 22 9.24 7.09 -6.10
C THR A 22 10.40 8.00 -5.75
N ILE A 23 11.63 7.60 -6.07
CA ILE A 23 12.83 8.40 -5.83
C ILE A 23 12.72 9.74 -6.55
N TYR A 24 12.34 9.73 -7.83
CA TYR A 24 12.17 10.94 -8.62
C TYR A 24 11.11 11.87 -8.02
N ARG A 25 9.92 11.35 -7.68
CA ARG A 25 8.84 12.16 -7.10
C ARG A 25 9.24 12.75 -5.74
N TYR A 26 9.92 11.98 -4.90
CA TYR A 26 10.35 12.44 -3.59
C TYR A 26 11.39 13.56 -3.69
N ARG A 27 12.39 13.40 -4.57
CA ARG A 27 13.48 14.38 -4.72
C ARG A 27 13.09 15.61 -5.53
N SER A 28 12.34 15.44 -6.61
CA SER A 28 12.04 16.51 -7.57
C SER A 28 10.68 17.19 -7.31
N ARG A 29 9.75 16.50 -6.65
CA ARG A 29 8.35 16.95 -6.49
C ARG A 29 7.82 16.67 -5.07
N GLY A 30 8.66 16.87 -4.05
CA GLY A 30 8.36 16.54 -2.65
C GLY A 30 7.01 17.07 -2.13
N TYR A 31 6.60 18.29 -2.52
CA TYR A 31 5.30 18.87 -2.14
C TYR A 31 4.08 18.07 -2.60
N THR A 32 4.24 17.22 -3.63
CA THR A 32 3.15 16.35 -4.13
C THR A 32 3.04 15.02 -3.38
N VAL A 33 3.98 14.73 -2.47
CA VAL A 33 3.97 13.52 -1.63
C VAL A 33 3.06 13.78 -0.43
N SER A 34 1.76 13.52 -0.62
CA SER A 34 0.72 13.78 0.38
C SER A 34 -0.44 12.80 0.22
N SER A 35 -1.23 12.64 1.29
CA SER A 35 -2.47 11.87 1.27
C SER A 35 -3.60 12.56 0.49
N ILE A 36 -3.46 13.86 0.17
CA ILE A 36 -4.48 14.67 -0.53
C ILE A 36 -5.85 14.47 0.13
N SER A 37 -5.94 14.88 1.41
CA SER A 37 -7.15 14.71 2.21
C SER A 37 -8.28 15.59 1.67
N SER A 38 -9.49 15.02 1.66
CA SER A 38 -10.73 15.73 1.33
C SER A 38 -11.65 15.87 2.55
N GLN A 39 -11.14 15.61 3.76
CA GLN A 39 -11.91 15.59 5.00
C GLN A 39 -12.54 16.95 5.32
N PHE A 40 -11.82 18.03 5.06
CA PHE A 40 -12.32 19.39 5.29
C PHE A 40 -13.61 19.69 4.50
N LEU A 41 -13.72 19.17 3.28
CA LEU A 41 -14.88 19.40 2.41
C LEU A 41 -16.11 18.60 2.83
N GLU A 42 -15.90 17.39 3.36
CA GLU A 42 -16.94 16.51 3.89
C GLU A 42 -16.27 15.46 4.79
N GLY A 43 -16.47 15.55 6.11
CA GLY A 43 -15.83 14.66 7.08
C GLY A 43 -16.72 13.53 7.60
N LYS A 44 -18.05 13.71 7.61
CA LYS A 44 -18.99 12.79 8.27
C LYS A 44 -19.10 11.46 7.51
N LYS A 45 -19.32 11.50 6.19
CA LYS A 45 -19.31 10.29 5.34
C LYS A 45 -17.90 9.75 5.16
N LEU A 46 -16.89 10.62 5.19
CA LEU A 46 -15.48 10.18 5.10
C LEU A 46 -15.11 9.22 6.23
N PHE A 47 -15.53 9.48 7.47
CA PHE A 47 -15.21 8.60 8.61
C PHE A 47 -15.64 7.14 8.35
N TRP A 48 -16.90 6.95 7.96
CA TRP A 48 -17.50 5.64 7.70
C TRP A 48 -16.94 4.92 6.48
N GLY A 49 -16.32 5.63 5.54
CA GLY A 49 -15.57 5.01 4.44
C GLY A 49 -14.12 4.74 4.82
N SER A 50 -13.45 5.74 5.39
CA SER A 50 -12.01 5.74 5.62
C SER A 50 -11.59 4.77 6.72
N GLN A 51 -12.30 4.72 7.84
CA GLN A 51 -11.93 3.84 8.95
C GLN A 51 -11.99 2.35 8.57
N PRO A 52 -13.13 1.80 8.11
CA PRO A 52 -13.18 0.39 7.72
C PRO A 52 -12.25 0.06 6.54
N PHE A 53 -12.12 0.97 5.57
CA PHE A 53 -11.17 0.77 4.47
C PHE A 53 -9.73 0.61 4.97
N HIS A 54 -9.24 1.52 5.80
CA HIS A 54 -7.84 1.50 6.24
C HIS A 54 -7.57 0.35 7.21
N TRP A 55 -8.47 0.06 8.15
CA TRP A 55 -8.31 -1.11 9.03
C TRP A 55 -8.31 -2.42 8.23
N GLY A 56 -9.22 -2.56 7.27
CA GLY A 56 -9.26 -3.71 6.38
C GLY A 56 -7.99 -3.86 5.54
N ILE A 57 -7.60 -2.81 4.81
CA ILE A 57 -6.45 -2.89 3.91
C ILE A 57 -5.13 -3.05 4.67
N LEU A 58 -4.97 -2.46 5.86
CA LEU A 58 -3.76 -2.66 6.68
C LEU A 58 -3.64 -4.10 7.14
N PHE A 59 -4.73 -4.70 7.63
CA PHE A 59 -4.74 -6.12 8.01
C PHE A 59 -4.34 -7.01 6.83
N LEU A 60 -4.96 -6.78 5.65
CA LEU A 60 -4.65 -7.54 4.45
C LEU A 60 -3.21 -7.33 3.98
N PHE A 61 -2.74 -6.09 3.95
CA PHE A 61 -1.38 -5.75 3.52
C PHE A 61 -0.33 -6.44 4.40
N PHE A 62 -0.46 -6.32 5.73
CA PHE A 62 0.47 -6.98 6.64
C PHE A 62 0.33 -8.50 6.63
N GLY A 63 -0.88 -9.03 6.45
CA GLY A 63 -1.11 -10.47 6.26
C GLY A 63 -0.35 -11.02 5.06
N HIS A 64 -0.48 -10.37 3.89
CA HIS A 64 0.26 -10.74 2.68
C HIS A 64 1.77 -10.58 2.86
N LEU A 65 2.21 -9.48 3.49
CA LEU A 65 3.62 -9.21 3.73
C LEU A 65 4.24 -10.27 4.65
N ILE A 66 3.58 -10.62 5.75
CA ILE A 66 4.05 -11.66 6.68
C ILE A 66 4.09 -13.02 5.99
N ALA A 67 3.07 -13.36 5.20
CA ALA A 67 3.06 -14.62 4.47
C ALA A 67 4.19 -14.72 3.43
N PHE A 68 4.50 -13.62 2.76
CA PHE A 68 5.63 -13.53 1.82
C PHE A 68 6.99 -13.64 2.51
N LEU A 69 7.19 -12.92 3.61
CA LEU A 69 8.46 -12.88 4.35
C LEU A 69 8.73 -14.20 5.08
N PHE A 70 7.70 -14.79 5.71
CA PHE A 70 7.80 -15.95 6.59
C PHE A 70 6.90 -17.13 6.16
N PRO A 71 7.04 -17.66 4.93
CA PRO A 71 6.12 -18.66 4.39
C PRO A 71 6.14 -19.97 5.19
N ARG A 72 7.30 -20.41 5.67
CA ARG A 72 7.41 -21.60 6.53
C ARG A 72 6.67 -21.44 7.86
N THR A 73 6.65 -20.23 8.43
CA THR A 73 5.94 -19.94 9.68
C THR A 73 4.43 -20.00 9.47
N ILE A 74 3.93 -19.46 8.35
CA ILE A 74 2.51 -19.59 7.98
C ILE A 74 2.11 -21.04 7.78
N LEU A 75 2.91 -21.83 7.06
CA LEU A 75 2.62 -23.26 6.87
C LEU A 75 2.57 -24.02 8.20
N ALA A 76 3.51 -23.74 9.11
CA ALA A 76 3.50 -24.33 10.45
C ALA A 76 2.29 -23.88 11.29
N TRP A 77 1.90 -22.60 11.21
CA TRP A 77 0.69 -22.07 11.85
C TRP A 77 -0.57 -22.78 11.34
N ASN A 78 -0.66 -22.94 10.03
CA ASN A 78 -1.78 -23.57 9.33
C ASN A 78 -1.85 -25.09 9.55
N GLY A 79 -0.82 -25.72 10.14
CA GLY A 79 -0.85 -27.13 10.52
C GLY A 79 -1.94 -27.49 11.54
N SER A 80 -2.46 -26.49 12.27
CA SER A 80 -3.65 -26.66 13.10
C SER A 80 -4.90 -26.16 12.36
N PRO A 81 -5.94 -26.99 12.14
CA PRO A 81 -7.16 -26.59 11.44
C PRO A 81 -7.84 -25.36 12.05
N MET A 82 -7.82 -25.24 13.39
CA MET A 82 -8.39 -24.09 14.09
C MET A 82 -7.62 -22.80 13.76
N ARG A 83 -6.28 -22.84 13.79
CA ARG A 83 -5.42 -21.68 13.48
C ARG A 83 -5.56 -21.24 12.03
N LEU A 84 -5.66 -22.19 11.11
CA LEU A 84 -5.93 -21.95 9.70
C LEU A 84 -7.28 -21.25 9.52
N LEU A 85 -8.36 -21.79 10.12
CA LEU A 85 -9.69 -21.19 10.03
C LEU A 85 -9.73 -19.77 10.61
N ILE A 86 -9.10 -19.54 11.76
CA ILE A 86 -9.01 -18.19 12.36
C ILE A 86 -8.35 -17.22 11.38
N LEU A 87 -7.25 -17.62 10.74
CA LEU A 87 -6.53 -16.78 9.79
C LEU A 87 -7.37 -16.50 8.53
N GLU A 88 -7.95 -17.52 7.91
CA GLU A 88 -8.76 -17.38 6.70
C GLU A 88 -10.02 -16.54 6.94
N VAL A 89 -10.77 -16.83 8.02
CA VAL A 89 -12.01 -16.11 8.35
C VAL A 89 -11.74 -14.67 8.72
N SER A 90 -10.73 -14.39 9.56
CA SER A 90 -10.38 -13.01 9.90
C SER A 90 -9.92 -12.23 8.67
N SER A 91 -9.07 -12.82 7.82
CA SER A 91 -8.62 -12.19 6.57
C SER A 91 -9.78 -11.89 5.64
N PHE A 92 -10.73 -12.82 5.48
CA PHE A 92 -11.93 -12.61 4.67
C PHE A 92 -12.81 -11.49 5.25
N ALA A 93 -13.02 -11.47 6.57
CA ALA A 93 -13.80 -10.45 7.25
C ALA A 93 -13.19 -9.05 7.07
N PHE A 94 -11.86 -8.91 7.21
CA PHE A 94 -11.16 -7.64 6.93
C PHE A 94 -11.17 -7.28 5.43
N GLY A 95 -11.21 -8.28 4.53
CA GLY A 95 -11.50 -8.09 3.10
C GLY A 95 -12.86 -7.44 2.85
N LEU A 96 -13.92 -7.94 3.49
CA LEU A 96 -15.25 -7.37 3.42
C LEU A 96 -15.31 -5.96 4.04
N CYS A 97 -14.63 -5.76 5.16
CA CYS A 97 -14.49 -4.45 5.81
C CYS A 97 -13.82 -3.43 4.88
N ALA A 98 -12.74 -3.83 4.20
CA ALA A 98 -12.06 -3.00 3.20
C ALA A 98 -12.99 -2.67 2.02
N LEU A 99 -13.71 -3.66 1.50
CA LEU A 99 -14.63 -3.48 0.37
C LEU A 99 -15.77 -2.53 0.73
N PHE A 100 -16.36 -2.69 1.92
CA PHE A 100 -17.39 -1.79 2.43
C PHE A 100 -16.88 -0.35 2.53
N GLY A 101 -15.73 -0.16 3.17
CA GLY A 101 -15.11 1.15 3.31
C GLY A 101 -14.80 1.81 1.97
N LEU A 102 -14.22 1.05 1.02
CA LEU A 102 -13.94 1.55 -0.32
C LEU A 102 -15.21 1.93 -1.07
N SER A 103 -16.25 1.10 -0.99
CA SER A 103 -17.55 1.37 -1.61
C SER A 103 -18.17 2.66 -1.08
N MET A 104 -18.09 2.89 0.24
CA MET A 104 -18.53 4.13 0.86
C MET A 104 -17.70 5.34 0.43
N LEU A 105 -16.38 5.20 0.26
CA LEU A 105 -15.50 6.27 -0.26
C LEU A 105 -15.83 6.62 -1.71
N ILE A 106 -16.09 5.62 -2.55
CA ILE A 106 -16.53 5.81 -3.95
C ILE A 106 -17.89 6.50 -3.96
N TYR A 107 -18.87 5.98 -3.21
CA TYR A 107 -20.20 6.58 -3.11
C TYR A 107 -20.14 8.05 -2.66
N ARG A 108 -19.35 8.36 -1.62
CA ARG A 108 -19.13 9.73 -1.15
C ARG A 108 -18.61 10.63 -2.26
N ARG A 109 -17.64 10.14 -3.04
CA ARG A 109 -17.01 10.89 -4.13
C ARG A 109 -17.95 11.11 -5.30
N LEU A 110 -18.87 10.18 -5.56
CA LEU A 110 -19.89 10.30 -6.61
C LEU A 110 -21.13 11.10 -6.20
N THR A 111 -21.39 11.30 -4.90
CA THR A 111 -22.61 11.98 -4.44
C THR A 111 -22.38 13.35 -3.80
N THR A 112 -21.14 13.69 -3.42
CA THR A 112 -20.84 14.94 -2.72
C THR A 112 -20.23 15.97 -3.66
N ARG A 113 -21.01 17.00 -4.04
CA ARG A 113 -20.60 18.05 -5.01
C ARG A 113 -19.24 18.69 -4.71
N ARG A 114 -18.98 19.04 -3.44
CA ARG A 114 -17.69 19.64 -3.03
C ARG A 114 -16.50 18.71 -3.28
N VAL A 115 -16.68 17.40 -3.10
CA VAL A 115 -15.62 16.40 -3.30
C VAL A 115 -15.43 16.10 -4.78
N GLN A 116 -16.50 16.09 -5.57
CA GLN A 116 -16.44 15.90 -7.02
C GLN A 116 -15.56 16.96 -7.71
N ILE A 117 -15.70 18.22 -7.31
CA ILE A 117 -14.96 19.35 -7.89
C ILE A 117 -13.44 19.19 -7.72
N VAL A 118 -12.98 18.58 -6.62
CA VAL A 118 -11.55 18.37 -6.33
C VAL A 118 -11.06 16.96 -6.67
N THR A 119 -11.88 16.14 -7.31
CA THR A 119 -11.52 14.77 -7.69
C THR A 119 -10.83 14.75 -9.05
N SER A 120 -9.65 14.14 -9.11
CA SER A 120 -8.93 13.96 -10.37
C SER A 120 -9.36 12.69 -11.12
N LYS A 121 -9.09 12.63 -12.44
CA LYS A 121 -9.27 11.39 -13.22
C LYS A 121 -8.44 10.24 -12.66
N MET A 122 -7.22 10.53 -12.20
CA MET A 122 -6.34 9.54 -11.57
C MET A 122 -6.87 9.01 -10.25
N ASP A 123 -7.61 9.81 -9.46
CA ASP A 123 -8.31 9.30 -8.28
C ASP A 123 -9.31 8.23 -8.68
N MET A 124 -10.09 8.44 -9.75
CA MET A 124 -11.09 7.45 -10.20
C MET A 124 -10.43 6.17 -10.72
N VAL A 125 -9.31 6.27 -11.44
CA VAL A 125 -8.51 5.10 -11.84
C VAL A 125 -8.05 4.31 -10.63
N VAL A 126 -7.55 5.00 -9.60
CA VAL A 126 -7.13 4.37 -8.33
C VAL A 126 -8.31 3.69 -7.63
N PHE A 127 -9.48 4.33 -7.55
CA PHE A 127 -10.66 3.72 -6.96
C PHE A 127 -11.11 2.48 -7.73
N GLY A 128 -11.14 2.54 -9.06
CA GLY A 128 -11.46 1.41 -9.92
C GLY A 128 -10.48 0.25 -9.71
N LEU A 129 -9.18 0.52 -9.74
CA LEU A 129 -8.15 -0.49 -9.54
C LEU A 129 -8.23 -1.15 -8.16
N LEU A 130 -8.38 -0.37 -7.08
CA LEU A 130 -8.54 -0.92 -5.73
C LEU A 130 -9.83 -1.73 -5.60
N LEU A 131 -10.91 -1.29 -6.22
CA LEU A 131 -12.19 -2.00 -6.18
C LEU A 131 -12.07 -3.35 -6.88
N THR A 132 -11.49 -3.37 -8.09
CA THR A 132 -11.16 -4.61 -8.79
C THR A 132 -10.24 -5.51 -7.98
N GLN A 133 -9.22 -4.96 -7.32
CA GLN A 133 -8.30 -5.72 -6.49
C GLN A 133 -8.99 -6.38 -5.28
N LEU A 134 -9.85 -5.64 -4.58
CA LEU A 134 -10.59 -6.18 -3.44
C LEU A 134 -11.61 -7.24 -3.86
N ILE A 135 -12.34 -7.00 -4.96
CA ILE A 135 -13.29 -7.97 -5.50
C ILE A 135 -12.55 -9.24 -5.90
N THR A 136 -11.55 -9.15 -6.77
CA THR A 136 -10.77 -10.33 -7.19
C THR A 136 -10.15 -11.07 -6.01
N GLY A 137 -9.64 -10.35 -5.01
CA GLY A 137 -9.08 -10.95 -3.79
C GLY A 137 -10.10 -11.70 -2.94
N LEU A 138 -11.32 -11.15 -2.78
CA LEU A 138 -12.41 -11.84 -2.09
C LEU A 138 -12.89 -13.07 -2.86
N PHE A 139 -12.94 -12.99 -4.19
CA PHE A 139 -13.22 -14.15 -5.03
C PHE A 139 -12.15 -15.23 -4.88
N VAL A 140 -10.87 -14.87 -4.86
CA VAL A 140 -9.77 -15.81 -4.57
C VAL A 140 -9.96 -16.46 -3.21
N ALA A 141 -10.21 -15.67 -2.16
CA ALA A 141 -10.40 -16.20 -0.81
C ALA A 141 -11.60 -17.16 -0.70
N TYR A 142 -12.68 -16.90 -1.46
CA TYR A 142 -13.89 -17.72 -1.43
C TYR A 142 -13.77 -19.00 -2.29
N PHE A 143 -13.35 -18.86 -3.54
CA PHE A 143 -13.32 -19.97 -4.52
C PHE A 143 -12.02 -20.78 -4.46
N SER A 144 -10.90 -20.16 -4.13
CA SER A 144 -9.58 -20.80 -3.99
C SER A 144 -9.22 -20.89 -2.51
N ARG A 145 -10.04 -21.64 -1.75
CA ARG A 145 -9.92 -21.80 -0.30
C ARG A 145 -8.51 -22.20 0.14
N TRP A 146 -8.19 -21.88 1.39
CA TRP A 146 -6.88 -22.11 2.00
C TRP A 146 -5.81 -21.21 1.39
N GLY A 147 -6.21 -19.96 1.16
CA GLY A 147 -5.43 -18.86 0.59
C GLY A 147 -4.01 -18.79 1.14
N SER A 148 -3.92 -18.76 2.46
CA SER A 148 -2.67 -18.60 3.20
C SER A 148 -1.68 -19.75 2.98
N SER A 149 -2.18 -20.99 2.82
CA SER A 149 -1.34 -22.17 2.61
C SER A 149 -0.75 -22.18 1.20
N TRP A 150 -1.57 -22.05 0.16
CA TRP A 150 -1.05 -22.06 -1.21
C TRP A 150 -0.32 -20.76 -1.56
N PHE A 151 -0.64 -19.62 -0.94
CA PHE A 151 0.16 -18.40 -1.07
C PHE A 151 1.58 -18.61 -0.54
N ALA A 152 1.72 -19.26 0.62
CA ALA A 152 3.02 -19.55 1.21
C ALA A 152 3.84 -20.57 0.39
N SER A 153 3.19 -21.55 -0.25
CA SER A 153 3.89 -22.61 -1.01
C SER A 153 4.08 -22.31 -2.50
N ILE A 154 3.26 -21.46 -3.13
CA ILE A 154 3.31 -21.16 -4.57
C ILE A 154 3.73 -19.71 -4.81
N VAL A 155 2.96 -18.74 -4.28
CA VAL A 155 3.17 -17.32 -4.59
C VAL A 155 4.45 -16.80 -3.95
N SER A 156 4.74 -17.20 -2.70
CA SER A 156 5.92 -16.70 -1.98
C SER A 156 7.24 -17.14 -2.63
N PRO A 157 7.44 -18.41 -3.03
CA PRO A 157 8.60 -18.80 -3.83
C PRO A 157 8.69 -18.08 -5.17
N TYR A 158 7.58 -17.94 -5.90
CA TYR A 158 7.53 -17.17 -7.15
C TYR A 158 7.99 -15.72 -6.95
N LEU A 159 7.44 -15.01 -5.96
CA LEU A 159 7.84 -13.64 -5.66
C LEU A 159 9.32 -13.55 -5.27
N LYS A 160 9.83 -14.49 -4.46
CA LYS A 160 11.26 -14.54 -4.10
C LYS A 160 12.15 -14.74 -5.32
N SER A 161 11.73 -15.59 -6.26
CA SER A 161 12.46 -15.88 -7.50
C SER A 161 12.64 -14.62 -8.38
N ILE A 162 11.66 -13.71 -8.38
CA ILE A 162 11.76 -12.40 -9.04
C ILE A 162 12.86 -11.54 -8.39
N PHE A 163 12.93 -11.50 -7.06
CA PHE A 163 13.98 -10.74 -6.36
C PHE A 163 15.37 -11.37 -6.50
N LEU A 164 15.45 -12.66 -6.79
CA LEU A 164 16.69 -13.39 -7.08
C LEU A 164 17.12 -13.30 -8.56
N PHE A 165 16.36 -12.60 -9.40
CA PHE A 165 16.59 -12.50 -10.85
C PHE A 165 16.58 -13.85 -11.59
N ASP A 166 15.95 -14.87 -11.01
CA ASP A 166 15.74 -16.20 -11.61
C ASP A 166 14.24 -16.54 -11.52
N PRO A 167 13.39 -15.97 -12.39
CA PRO A 167 11.94 -16.05 -12.25
C PRO A 167 11.41 -17.46 -12.53
N GLN A 168 10.92 -18.13 -11.48
CA GLN A 168 10.32 -19.47 -11.55
C GLN A 168 8.81 -19.36 -11.65
N THR A 169 8.27 -19.41 -12.88
CA THR A 169 6.87 -19.06 -13.14
C THR A 169 5.91 -20.25 -13.20
N ASP A 170 6.39 -21.48 -13.37
CA ASP A 170 5.54 -22.61 -13.76
C ASP A 170 4.38 -22.89 -12.79
N ALA A 171 4.68 -22.97 -11.49
CA ALA A 171 3.66 -23.19 -10.46
C ALA A 171 2.67 -22.02 -10.37
N MET A 172 3.15 -20.79 -10.58
CA MET A 172 2.31 -19.60 -10.55
C MET A 172 1.37 -19.53 -11.75
N VAL A 173 1.90 -19.78 -12.95
CA VAL A 173 1.11 -19.85 -14.19
C VAL A 173 0.04 -20.92 -14.05
N ASN A 174 0.39 -22.13 -13.60
CA ASN A 174 -0.57 -23.21 -13.40
C ASN A 174 -1.69 -22.83 -12.42
N ALA A 175 -1.34 -22.23 -11.28
CA ALA A 175 -2.34 -21.76 -10.31
C ALA A 175 -3.28 -20.70 -10.90
N CYS A 176 -2.75 -19.77 -11.69
CA CYS A 176 -3.54 -18.71 -12.32
C CYS A 176 -4.39 -19.21 -13.50
N THR A 177 -3.94 -20.20 -14.28
CA THR A 177 -4.74 -20.82 -15.35
C THR A 177 -6.00 -21.48 -14.78
N ASN A 178 -5.91 -22.06 -13.58
CA ASN A 178 -7.04 -22.71 -12.92
C ASN A 178 -7.95 -21.74 -12.15
N SER A 179 -7.56 -20.47 -11.99
CA SER A 179 -8.32 -19.47 -11.24
C SER A 179 -8.19 -18.09 -11.86
N MET A 180 -9.21 -17.70 -12.63
CA MET A 180 -9.28 -16.39 -13.30
C MET A 180 -9.21 -15.22 -12.30
N SER A 181 -9.83 -15.37 -11.12
CA SER A 181 -9.76 -14.35 -10.07
C SER A 181 -8.33 -14.17 -9.57
N LEU A 182 -7.57 -15.25 -9.39
CA LEU A 182 -6.16 -15.19 -9.01
C LEU A 182 -5.32 -14.53 -10.09
N TYR A 183 -5.56 -14.86 -11.36
CA TYR A 183 -4.89 -14.25 -12.52
C TYR A 183 -5.01 -12.72 -12.49
N PHE A 184 -6.23 -12.20 -12.40
CA PHE A 184 -6.46 -10.75 -12.33
C PHE A 184 -5.96 -10.12 -11.04
N HIS A 185 -6.05 -10.81 -9.91
CA HIS A 185 -5.58 -10.31 -8.62
C HIS A 185 -4.06 -10.07 -8.64
N VAL A 186 -3.30 -10.97 -9.26
CA VAL A 186 -1.83 -10.88 -9.36
C VAL A 186 -1.42 -9.75 -10.30
N ILE A 187 -2.08 -9.64 -11.46
CA ILE A 187 -1.86 -8.51 -12.37
C ILE A 187 -2.17 -7.18 -11.67
N GLY A 188 -3.32 -7.11 -11.02
CA GLY A 188 -3.75 -5.91 -10.28
C GLY A 188 -2.77 -5.52 -9.17
N ALA A 189 -2.19 -6.50 -8.46
CA ALA A 189 -1.16 -6.24 -7.45
C ALA A 189 0.08 -5.54 -8.04
N PHE A 190 0.60 -6.03 -9.18
CA PHE A 190 1.73 -5.39 -9.85
C PHE A 190 1.37 -4.03 -10.45
N LEU A 191 0.16 -3.85 -10.97
CA LEU A 191 -0.32 -2.55 -11.44
C LEU A 191 -0.42 -1.53 -10.29
N ILE A 192 -0.87 -1.94 -9.10
CA ILE A 192 -0.89 -1.09 -7.92
C ILE A 192 0.52 -0.62 -7.58
N ILE A 193 1.50 -1.55 -7.55
CA ILE A 193 2.92 -1.23 -7.31
C ILE A 193 3.45 -0.24 -8.35
N ALA A 194 3.20 -0.49 -9.64
CA ALA A 194 3.64 0.37 -10.73
C ALA A 194 3.05 1.79 -10.65
N LEU A 195 1.81 1.93 -10.17
CA LEU A 195 1.11 3.22 -10.08
C LEU A 195 1.40 4.01 -8.79
N VAL A 196 2.07 3.42 -7.80
CA VAL A 196 2.40 4.12 -6.54
C VAL A 196 3.03 5.50 -6.76
N PRO A 197 4.10 5.65 -7.56
CA PRO A 197 4.77 6.94 -7.69
C PRO A 197 3.94 7.97 -8.46
N PHE A 198 2.91 7.56 -9.21
CA PHE A 198 2.12 8.46 -10.05
C PHE A 198 0.77 8.85 -9.45
N THR A 199 0.42 8.26 -8.31
CA THR A 199 -0.92 8.40 -7.71
C THR A 199 -0.85 8.84 -6.25
N ARG A 200 -2.01 8.95 -5.62
CA ARG A 200 -2.11 9.21 -4.18
C ARG A 200 -1.52 8.08 -3.34
N PHE A 201 -1.32 6.87 -3.86
CA PHE A 201 -0.77 5.74 -3.11
C PHE A 201 0.56 6.07 -2.43
N ILE A 202 1.39 6.96 -2.99
CA ILE A 202 2.65 7.41 -2.38
C ILE A 202 2.53 7.74 -0.87
N HIS A 203 1.36 8.16 -0.40
CA HIS A 203 1.12 8.45 1.02
C HIS A 203 1.41 7.27 1.97
N PHE A 204 1.29 6.00 1.52
CA PHE A 204 1.57 4.86 2.39
C PHE A 204 3.06 4.75 2.74
N LEU A 205 3.96 5.30 1.91
CA LEU A 205 5.40 5.29 2.12
C LEU A 205 5.87 6.32 3.17
N VAL A 206 5.01 7.29 3.52
CA VAL A 206 5.32 8.34 4.48
C VAL A 206 4.54 8.15 5.79
N TYR A 207 4.40 6.90 6.23
CA TYR A 207 3.76 6.57 7.50
C TYR A 207 4.59 7.14 8.67
N PRO A 208 4.01 7.94 9.58
CA PRO A 208 4.77 8.74 10.54
C PRO A 208 5.23 7.95 11.77
N ILE A 209 5.94 6.83 11.58
CA ILE A 209 6.42 5.95 12.68
C ILE A 209 7.30 6.73 13.66
N GLN A 210 8.14 7.62 13.14
CA GLN A 210 9.03 8.45 13.96
C GLN A 210 8.29 9.36 14.93
N TYR A 211 7.01 9.69 14.67
CA TYR A 211 6.20 10.53 15.56
C TYR A 211 6.02 9.91 16.94
N ALA A 212 6.04 8.58 17.05
CA ALA A 212 5.87 7.88 18.33
C ALA A 212 6.99 8.18 19.35
N TRP A 213 8.16 8.64 18.89
CA TRP A 213 9.32 8.92 19.74
C TRP A 213 9.92 10.31 19.47
N ARG A 214 9.26 11.13 18.65
CA ARG A 214 9.68 12.49 18.33
C ARG A 214 9.28 13.44 19.46
N SER A 215 10.21 14.29 19.91
CA SER A 215 9.89 15.35 20.87
C SER A 215 8.85 16.32 20.31
N TYR A 216 7.90 16.75 21.16
CA TYR A 216 6.82 17.67 20.78
C TYR A 216 7.34 18.96 20.12
N GLN A 217 8.35 19.58 20.72
CA GLN A 217 8.96 20.79 20.16
C GLN A 217 10.12 20.45 19.23
N GLN A 218 10.09 21.04 18.04
CA GLN A 218 11.06 20.82 16.99
C GLN A 218 11.63 22.16 16.59
N VAL A 219 12.89 22.41 16.96
CA VAL A 219 13.56 23.68 16.70
C VAL A 219 14.52 23.49 15.54
N ILE A 220 14.20 24.11 14.41
CA ILE A 220 15.10 24.18 13.25
C ILE A 220 15.89 25.47 13.37
N TRP A 221 17.21 25.32 13.50
CA TRP A 221 18.11 26.45 13.66
C TRP A 221 18.60 26.94 12.29
N ASN A 222 18.63 28.26 12.09
CA ASN A 222 19.23 28.88 10.89
C ASN A 222 20.76 29.06 11.02
N TRP A 223 21.38 28.47 12.04
CA TRP A 223 22.82 28.57 12.35
C TRP A 223 23.35 27.25 12.94
N ASP A 224 24.67 27.10 13.00
CA ASP A 224 25.30 25.91 13.61
C ASP A 224 25.35 26.03 15.14
N ARG A 225 24.50 25.24 15.82
CA ARG A 225 24.41 25.18 17.28
C ARG A 225 25.71 24.71 17.96
N LYS A 226 26.52 23.87 17.30
CA LYS A 226 27.75 23.32 17.89
C LYS A 226 28.84 24.38 17.96
N LYS A 227 28.85 25.29 16.98
CA LYS A 227 29.76 26.43 16.92
C LYS A 227 29.52 27.42 18.08
N ILE A 228 28.27 27.64 18.48
CA ILE A 228 27.92 28.61 19.55
C ILE A 228 28.15 28.06 20.95
N ARG A 229 27.92 26.76 21.18
CA ARG A 229 28.18 26.16 22.49
C ARG A 229 29.65 26.16 22.90
N THR A 230 30.56 26.46 21.98
CA THR A 230 32.00 26.48 22.20
C THR A 230 32.63 27.88 22.10
N THR A 231 31.90 28.89 21.61
CA THR A 231 32.41 30.27 21.59
C THR A 231 32.20 30.96 22.93
N THR A 232 33.27 31.56 23.44
CA THR A 232 33.27 32.50 24.57
C THR A 232 32.98 33.93 24.13
N GLU A 233 32.94 34.21 22.82
CA GLU A 233 32.60 35.54 22.32
C GLU A 233 31.08 35.75 22.30
N PRO A 234 30.58 36.89 22.82
CA PRO A 234 29.17 37.22 22.77
C PRO A 234 28.74 37.43 21.31
N SER A 235 27.77 36.64 20.85
CA SER A 235 27.15 36.81 19.53
C SER A 235 26.00 37.81 19.65
N PRO A 236 26.12 39.06 19.14
CA PRO A 236 24.98 39.94 19.01
C PRO A 236 24.04 39.28 17.98
N GLY A 237 22.92 38.75 18.45
CA GLY A 237 21.94 38.09 17.58
C GLY A 237 21.58 39.00 16.41
N LYS A 238 21.39 38.44 15.20
CA LYS A 238 20.92 39.26 14.07
C LYS A 238 19.50 39.76 14.40
N PRO A 239 19.26 41.07 14.40
CA PRO A 239 17.91 41.59 14.60
C PRO A 239 16.98 41.05 13.52
N SER A 240 15.74 40.76 13.92
CA SER A 240 14.66 40.38 13.01
C SER A 240 14.53 41.44 11.91
N ARG A 241 14.52 41.01 10.64
CA ARG A 241 14.31 41.90 9.49
C ARG A 241 12.85 42.34 9.32
N ASN A 242 11.97 41.94 10.23
CA ASN A 242 10.57 42.35 10.22
C ASN A 242 10.40 43.63 11.03
N ASN A 243 10.83 44.76 10.44
CA ASN A 243 10.29 46.09 10.69
C ASN A 243 9.75 46.58 9.34
#